data_AF-A0A376WY53-F1
#
_entry.id   AF-A0A376WY53-F1
#
_cell.length_a   1.000
_cell.length_b   1.000
_cell.length_c   1.000
_cell.angle_alpha   90.00
_cell.angle_beta   90.00
_cell.angle_gamma   90.00
#
_symmetry.space_group_name_H-M   'P 1'
#
loop_
_entity.id
_entity.type
_entity.pdbx_description
1 polymer ?
#
loop_
_entity_poly.entity_id
_entity_poly.type
_entity_poly.pdbx_seq_one_letter_code
_entity_poly.pdbx_strand_id
1 'polypeptide(L)' 'MGRIQLTDAIAELAKKQSVDAMLMTGDSYDCGKKMGYMQAFVKYGLRNLKEGAKFRTRIEKLLAND' A
#
# COMPACT_ATOMS: atom_id res chain seq x y z
N MET A 1 6.25 17.51 -24.70
CA MET A 1 6.15 16.15 -25.26
C MET A 1 6.33 15.17 -24.11
N GLY A 2 5.25 14.52 -23.66
CA GLY A 2 5.17 13.77 -22.41
C GLY A 2 5.11 12.25 -22.60
N ARG A 3 5.16 11.52 -21.48
CA ARG A 3 5.07 10.05 -21.43
C ARG A 3 3.76 9.55 -22.04
N ILE A 4 3.84 8.54 -22.91
CA ILE A 4 2.67 7.77 -23.37
C ILE A 4 2.10 7.02 -22.15
N GLN A 5 0.82 7.21 -21.83
CA GLN A 5 0.20 6.62 -20.64
C GLN A 5 -0.55 5.32 -20.97
N LEU A 6 -0.46 4.34 -20.07
CA LEU A 6 -1.25 3.12 -20.17
C LEU A 6 -2.77 3.40 -20.05
N THR A 7 -3.15 4.42 -19.29
CA THR A 7 -4.56 4.84 -19.11
C THR A 7 -5.22 5.22 -20.42
N ASP A 8 -4.48 5.89 -21.31
CA ASP A 8 -4.99 6.31 -22.61
C ASP A 8 -5.25 5.09 -23.51
N ALA A 9 -4.35 4.10 -23.47
CA ALA A 9 -4.53 2.84 -24.19
C ALA A 9 -5.73 2.02 -23.67
N ILE A 10 -5.95 1.99 -22.34
CA ILE A 10 -7.13 1.34 -21.74
C ILE A 10 -8.42 2.05 -22.16
N ALA A 11 -8.41 3.39 -22.25
CA ALA A 11 -9.56 4.15 -22.73
C ALA A 11 -9.90 3.84 -24.19
N GLU A 12 -8.90 3.68 -25.06
CA GLU A 12 -9.12 3.22 -26.44
C GLU A 12 -9.60 1.77 -26.53
N LEU A 13 -9.17 0.90 -25.60
CA LEU A 13 -9.61 -0.49 -25.52
C LEU A 13 -11.09 -0.59 -25.11
N ALA A 14 -11.52 0.24 -24.16
CA ALA A 14 -12.90 0.29 -23.67
C ALA A 14 -13.93 0.66 -24.75
N LYS A 15 -13.50 1.32 -25.84
CA LYS A 15 -14.34 1.61 -27.01
C LYS A 15 -14.60 0.38 -27.88
N LYS A 16 -13.73 -0.64 -27.80
CA LYS A 16 -13.76 -1.84 -28.66
C LYS A 16 -14.33 -3.06 -27.94
N GLN A 17 -14.12 -3.14 -26.63
CA GLN A 17 -14.61 -4.23 -25.79
C GLN A 17 -14.85 -3.74 -24.36
N SER A 18 -15.64 -4.50 -23.60
CA SER A 18 -15.91 -4.18 -22.19
C SER A 18 -14.63 -4.28 -21.35
N VAL A 19 -14.47 -3.34 -20.43
CA VAL A 19 -13.39 -3.30 -19.43
C VAL A 19 -14.04 -3.23 -18.06
N ASP A 20 -13.90 -4.31 -17.29
CA ASP A 20 -14.51 -4.41 -15.97
C ASP A 20 -13.56 -3.94 -14.87
N ALA A 21 -14.12 -3.22 -13.90
CA ALA A 21 -13.41 -2.85 -12.69
C ALA A 21 -13.62 -3.92 -11.62
N MET A 22 -12.52 -4.50 -11.11
CA MET A 22 -12.57 -5.40 -9.97
C MET A 22 -12.30 -4.62 -8.67
N LEU A 23 -13.21 -4.74 -7.71
CA LEU A 23 -12.99 -4.22 -6.37
C LEU A 23 -12.00 -5.14 -5.63
N MET A 24 -10.83 -4.62 -5.31
CA MET A 24 -9.86 -5.32 -4.48
C MET A 24 -10.40 -5.45 -3.05
N THR A 25 -10.24 -6.63 -2.45
CA THR A 25 -10.60 -6.90 -1.06
C THR A 25 -9.37 -6.85 -0.15
N GLY A 26 -9.59 -6.55 1.13
CA GLY A 26 -8.52 -6.37 2.11
C GLY A 26 -7.94 -4.96 2.14
N ASP A 27 -6.74 -4.83 2.73
CA ASP A 27 -6.09 -3.53 2.95
C ASP A 27 -4.98 -3.30 1.92
N SER A 28 -4.96 -2.11 1.32
CA SER A 28 -3.88 -1.66 0.42
C SER A 28 -3.02 -0.60 1.09
N TYR A 29 -1.72 -0.57 0.75
CA TYR A 29 -0.79 0.48 1.18
C TYR A 29 -0.16 1.16 -0.04
N ASP A 30 -0.36 2.47 -0.18
CA ASP A 30 0.33 3.26 -1.19
C ASP A 30 1.78 3.54 -0.74
N CYS A 31 2.67 2.59 -1.02
CA CYS A 31 4.09 2.69 -0.71
C CYS A 31 4.85 3.71 -1.57
N GLY A 32 4.20 4.34 -2.56
CA GLY A 32 4.75 5.49 -3.28
C GLY A 32 4.76 6.77 -2.44
N LYS A 33 4.01 6.79 -1.31
CA LYS A 33 3.95 7.90 -0.37
C LYS A 33 4.58 7.52 0.97
N LYS A 34 5.25 8.49 1.61
CA LYS A 34 5.93 8.28 2.90
C LYS A 34 5.02 7.67 3.97
N MET A 35 3.82 8.22 4.16
CA MET A 35 2.88 7.72 5.16
C MET A 35 2.40 6.29 4.85
N GLY A 36 2.10 5.98 3.59
CA GLY A 36 1.66 4.64 3.20
C GLY A 36 2.77 3.61 3.41
N TYR A 37 4.02 3.96 3.09
CA TYR A 37 5.18 3.15 3.39
C TYR A 37 5.36 2.91 4.90
N MET A 38 5.27 3.96 5.72
CA MET A 38 5.42 3.84 7.18
C MET A 38 4.33 2.93 7.78
N GLN A 39 3.08 3.08 7.34
CA GLN A 39 1.98 2.23 7.78
C GLN A 39 2.18 0.76 7.39
N ALA A 40 2.62 0.51 6.14
CA ALA A 40 2.95 -0.83 5.69
C ALA A 40 4.06 -1.43 6.56
N PHE A 41 5.16 -0.69 6.75
CA PHE A 41 6.30 -1.15 7.55
C PHE A 41 5.89 -1.54 8.96
N VAL A 42 5.09 -0.71 9.65
CA VAL A 42 4.61 -1.03 10.99
C VAL A 42 3.71 -2.27 10.97
N LYS A 43 2.72 -2.35 10.07
CA LYS A 43 1.77 -3.48 10.05
C LYS A 43 2.46 -4.81 9.75
N TYR A 44 3.36 -4.86 8.78
CA TYR A 44 4.10 -6.08 8.45
C TYR A 44 5.17 -6.38 9.49
N GLY A 45 5.84 -5.36 10.06
CA GLY A 45 6.81 -5.52 11.14
C GLY A 45 6.19 -6.15 12.39
N LEU A 46 4.97 -5.73 12.78
CA LEU A 46 4.23 -6.30 13.92
C LEU A 46 3.79 -7.75 13.70
N ARG A 47 3.69 -8.20 12.44
CA ARG A 47 3.34 -9.59 12.07
C ARG A 47 4.57 -10.49 11.90
N ASN A 48 5.78 -9.94 12.00
CA ASN A 48 7.00 -10.73 11.84
C ASN A 48 7.16 -11.76 12.96
N LEU A 49 7.41 -13.03 12.62
CA LEU A 49 7.48 -14.14 13.58
C LEU A 49 8.63 -14.03 14.58
N LYS A 50 9.75 -13.39 14.18
CA LYS A 50 10.96 -13.31 15.00
C LYS A 50 11.03 -12.03 15.82
N GLU A 51 10.70 -10.91 15.18
CA GLU A 51 10.91 -9.58 15.75
C GLU A 51 9.61 -8.86 16.13
N GLY A 52 8.44 -9.34 15.71
CA GLY A 52 7.16 -8.63 15.86
C GLY A 52 6.80 -8.33 17.32
N ALA A 53 7.05 -9.28 18.23
CA ALA A 53 6.81 -9.08 19.66
C ALA A 53 7.71 -7.98 20.25
N LYS A 54 9.02 -8.04 19.98
CA LYS A 54 9.99 -7.02 20.43
C LYS A 54 9.67 -5.65 19.82
N PHE A 55 9.28 -5.63 18.54
CA PHE A 55 8.95 -4.42 17.82
C PHE A 55 7.70 -3.74 18.39
N ARG A 56 6.65 -4.52 18.71
CA ARG A 56 5.46 -4.03 19.42
C ARG A 56 5.83 -3.35 20.73
N THR A 57 6.57 -4.05 21.60
CA THR A 57 7.00 -3.49 22.90
C THR A 57 7.82 -2.22 22.72
N ARG A 58 8.64 -2.12 21.65
CA ARG A 58 9.42 -0.91 21.39
C ARG A 58 8.53 0.26 20.95
N ILE A 59 7.55 0.03 20.07
CA ILE A 59 6.60 1.07 19.63
C ILE A 59 5.77 1.57 20.80
N GLU A 60 5.22 0.67 21.63
CA GLU A 60 4.43 1.04 22.81
C GLU A 60 5.24 1.93 23.77
N LYS A 61 6.52 1.59 24.00
CA LYS A 61 7.43 2.43 24.79
C LYS A 61 7.72 3.78 24.15
N LEU A 62 7.82 3.87 22.83
CA LEU A 62 8.02 5.16 22.16
C LEU A 62 6.80 6.07 22.35
N LEU A 63 5.60 5.53 22.15
CA LEU A 63 4.35 6.28 22.28
C LEU A 63 4.02 6.69 23.72
N ALA A 64 4.53 5.97 24.73
CA ALA A 64 4.30 6.28 26.15
C ALA A 64 5.30 7.30 26.74
N ASN A 65 6.37 7.61 26.01
CA ASN A 65 7.39 8.60 26.43
C ASN A 65 7.26 9.93 25.69
N ASP A 66 6.14 10.13 24.98
CA ASP A 66 5.68 11.40 24.43
C ASP A 66 4.61 12.03 25.35
#